data_AF-A0AAV1KLC8-F1
#
_entry.id   AF-A0AAV1KLC8-F1
#
_cell.length_a   1.000
_cell.length_b   1.000
_cell.length_c   1.000
_cell.angle_alpha   90.00
_cell.angle_beta   90.00
_cell.angle_gamma   90.00
#
_symmetry.space_group_name_H-M   'P 1'
#
loop_
_entity.id
_entity.type
_entity.pdbx_description
1 polymer ?
#
loop_
_entity_poly.entity_id
_entity_poly.type
_entity_poly.pdbx_seq_one_letter_code
_entity_poly.pdbx_strand_id
1 'polypeptide(L)'
;MFKCTCCDGDFRDGVKCSVCQECFDFPCAGLTEAGYRRLGEDRRNNWRCTYCKGAKAVSPLNLPSKNTPSIKFLSLVDMEMIALELKSLSSQMNSLPTLIASVNSIQADVADLKSIKADIEDLKLMKPEVADMRTSLEFVQCSVESLNSRMTEINQEIQTLLKTKDDVVQLKQLLENFEHSMRELNKGLV
;
A
#
# COMPACT_ATOMS: atom_id res chain seq x y z
N MET A 1 -14.25 -23.00 13.77
CA MET A 1 -12.94 -23.66 13.94
C MET A 1 -12.41 -23.19 15.27
N PHE A 2 -12.09 -24.10 16.18
CA PHE A 2 -11.67 -23.79 17.54
C PHE A 2 -10.16 -23.99 17.66
N LYS A 3 -9.52 -23.30 18.60
CA LYS A 3 -8.11 -23.51 18.96
C LYS A 3 -8.00 -24.24 20.29
N CYS A 4 -7.10 -25.22 20.36
CA CYS A 4 -6.85 -25.97 21.58
C CYS A 4 -5.97 -25.18 22.53
N THR A 5 -6.43 -24.97 23.75
CA THR A 5 -5.69 -24.21 24.77
C THR A 5 -4.43 -24.92 25.27
N CYS A 6 -4.30 -26.22 25.02
CA CYS A 6 -3.14 -27.02 25.46
C CYS A 6 -2.00 -27.03 24.44
N CYS A 7 -2.31 -27.11 23.13
CA CYS A 7 -1.33 -27.30 22.07
C CYS A 7 -1.37 -26.22 20.96
N ASP A 8 -2.25 -25.23 21.09
CA ASP A 8 -2.53 -24.16 20.10
C ASP A 8 -2.95 -24.62 18.69
N GLY A 9 -3.18 -25.92 18.51
CA GLY A 9 -3.65 -26.51 17.26
C GLY A 9 -5.12 -26.18 16.96
N ASP A 10 -5.44 -26.00 15.67
CA ASP A 10 -6.81 -25.82 15.21
C ASP A 10 -7.56 -27.16 15.14
N PHE A 11 -8.81 -27.17 15.61
CA PHE A 11 -9.67 -28.34 15.56
C PHE A 11 -11.13 -27.98 15.25
N ARG A 12 -11.92 -28.99 14.85
CA ARG A 12 -13.32 -28.82 14.45
C ARG A 12 -14.31 -29.19 15.55
N ASP A 13 -14.00 -30.24 16.33
CA ASP A 13 -14.83 -30.76 17.41
C ASP A 13 -13.94 -31.18 18.60
N GLY A 14 -14.44 -31.00 19.82
CA GLY A 14 -13.67 -31.17 21.04
C GLY A 14 -14.52 -30.98 22.29
N VAL A 15 -13.87 -30.57 23.37
CA VAL A 15 -14.47 -30.56 24.71
C VAL A 15 -14.16 -29.24 25.42
N LYS A 16 -15.17 -28.70 26.11
CA LYS A 16 -15.08 -27.43 26.84
C LYS A 16 -15.01 -27.70 28.34
N CYS A 17 -14.07 -27.08 29.04
CA CYS A 17 -14.00 -27.20 30.50
C CYS A 17 -15.12 -26.41 31.18
N SER A 18 -15.82 -27.05 32.12
CA SER A 18 -16.89 -26.39 32.89
C SER A 18 -16.40 -25.28 33.83
N VAL A 19 -15.11 -25.27 34.18
CA VAL A 19 -14.51 -24.32 35.13
C VAL A 19 -13.89 -23.13 34.41
N CYS A 20 -12.85 -23.34 33.58
CA CYS A 20 -12.18 -22.24 32.88
C CYS A 20 -12.88 -21.85 31.57
N GLN A 21 -13.89 -22.60 31.12
CA GLN A 21 -14.60 -22.35 29.86
C GLN A 21 -13.73 -22.41 28.60
N GLU A 22 -12.50 -22.92 28.71
CA GLU A 22 -11.59 -23.11 27.59
C GLU A 22 -11.86 -24.40 26.81
N CYS A 23 -11.47 -24.38 25.53
CA CYS A 23 -11.71 -25.46 24.57
C CYS A 23 -10.44 -26.31 24.34
N PHE A 24 -10.63 -27.63 24.29
CA PHE A 24 -9.56 -28.62 24.14
C PHE A 24 -9.93 -29.62 23.04
N ASP A 25 -8.94 -30.02 22.24
CA ASP A 25 -9.12 -31.17 21.35
C ASP A 25 -9.18 -32.47 22.17
N PHE A 26 -9.68 -33.55 21.56
CA PHE A 26 -9.82 -34.82 22.28
C PHE A 26 -8.49 -35.37 22.83
N PRO A 27 -7.37 -35.39 22.05
CA PRO A 27 -6.08 -35.85 22.55
C PRO A 27 -5.58 -35.07 23.77
N CYS A 28 -5.60 -33.73 23.75
CA CYS A 28 -5.12 -32.93 24.89
C CYS A 28 -6.08 -32.99 26.09
N ALA A 29 -7.36 -33.25 25.85
CA ALA A 29 -8.33 -33.52 26.91
C ALA A 29 -8.17 -34.92 27.55
N GLY A 30 -7.32 -35.79 26.99
CA GLY A 30 -7.15 -37.16 27.43
C GLY A 30 -8.39 -38.03 27.16
N LEU A 31 -9.14 -37.71 26.11
CA LEU A 31 -10.35 -38.41 25.70
C LEU A 31 -10.23 -38.85 24.24
N THR A 32 -11.03 -39.83 23.85
CA THR A 32 -11.28 -40.11 22.43
C THR A 32 -12.63 -39.51 22.03
N GLU A 33 -12.80 -39.14 20.77
CA GLU A 33 -14.08 -38.60 20.26
C GLU A 33 -15.25 -39.56 20.54
N ALA A 34 -15.06 -40.84 20.23
CA ALA A 34 -16.04 -41.89 20.52
C ALA A 34 -16.31 -42.03 22.03
N GLY A 35 -15.27 -41.90 22.86
CA GLY A 35 -15.39 -41.91 24.31
C GLY A 35 -16.22 -40.73 24.84
N TYR A 36 -15.97 -39.53 24.32
CA TYR A 36 -16.70 -38.32 24.72
C TYR A 36 -18.17 -38.37 24.30
N ARG A 37 -18.49 -38.86 23.09
CA ARG A 37 -19.88 -38.98 22.62
C ARG A 37 -20.69 -40.03 23.40
N ARG A 38 -20.02 -41.02 23.99
CA ARG A 38 -20.64 -41.99 24.90
C ARG A 38 -20.87 -41.45 26.31
N LEU A 39 -20.29 -40.30 26.66
CA LEU A 39 -20.60 -39.64 27.92
C LEU A 39 -22.00 -39.05 27.84
N GLY A 40 -22.83 -39.34 28.86
CA GLY A 40 -24.10 -38.65 29.04
C GLY A 40 -23.91 -37.13 29.18
N GLU A 41 -24.98 -36.38 28.88
CA GLU A 41 -24.97 -34.92 28.87
C GLU A 41 -24.43 -34.31 30.18
N ASP A 42 -24.83 -34.85 31.32
CA ASP A 42 -24.34 -34.41 32.64
C ASP A 42 -22.82 -34.52 32.80
N ARG A 43 -22.21 -35.60 32.28
CA ARG A 43 -20.76 -35.79 32.36
C ARG A 43 -20.01 -34.89 31.38
N ARG A 44 -20.61 -34.57 30.22
CA ARG A 44 -20.04 -33.61 29.27
C ARG A 44 -20.08 -32.19 29.83
N ASN A 45 -21.21 -31.78 30.39
CA ASN A 45 -21.40 -30.45 30.98
C ASN A 45 -20.55 -30.21 32.23
N ASN A 46 -20.20 -31.27 32.97
CA ASN A 46 -19.37 -31.18 34.17
C ASN A 46 -17.88 -31.55 33.93
N TRP A 47 -17.48 -31.81 32.69
CA TRP A 47 -16.10 -32.20 32.41
C TRP A 47 -15.12 -31.06 32.74
N ARG A 48 -13.97 -31.43 33.34
CA ARG A 48 -12.92 -30.51 33.75
C ARG A 48 -11.59 -30.87 33.10
N CYS A 49 -10.83 -29.87 32.66
CA CYS A 49 -9.48 -30.06 32.13
C CYS A 49 -8.51 -30.49 33.24
N THR A 50 -7.33 -30.98 32.87
CA THR A 50 -6.29 -31.45 33.80
C THR A 50 -5.86 -30.35 34.78
N TYR A 51 -5.76 -29.10 34.32
CA TYR A 51 -5.45 -27.94 35.14
C TYR A 51 -6.54 -27.68 36.21
N CYS A 52 -7.81 -27.64 35.81
CA CYS A 52 -8.92 -27.41 36.75
C CYS A 52 -9.25 -28.65 37.62
N LYS A 53 -8.80 -29.85 37.23
CA LYS A 53 -8.88 -31.06 38.06
C LYS A 53 -7.82 -31.08 39.16
N GLY A 54 -6.62 -30.58 38.86
CA GLY A 54 -5.50 -30.50 39.79
C GLY A 54 -5.65 -29.42 40.87
N ALA A 55 -6.47 -28.40 40.60
CA ALA A 55 -6.92 -27.42 41.59
C ALA A 55 -7.83 -28.10 42.62
N LYS A 56 -7.23 -28.78 43.61
CA LYS A 56 -7.97 -29.29 44.77
C LYS A 56 -8.71 -28.12 45.40
N ALA A 57 -10.02 -28.28 45.54
CA ALA A 57 -10.89 -27.37 46.27
C ALA A 57 -10.26 -27.06 47.64
N VAL A 58 -9.93 -25.79 47.87
CA VAL A 58 -9.73 -25.28 49.22
C VAL A 58 -11.13 -25.17 49.83
N SER A 59 -11.65 -26.28 50.35
CA SER A 59 -12.81 -26.25 51.24
C SER A 59 -12.30 -26.01 52.66
N PRO A 60 -12.84 -25.01 53.38
CA PRO A 60 -12.41 -24.72 54.74
C PRO A 60 -13.03 -25.72 55.71
N LEU A 61 -12.27 -26.00 56.78
CA LEU A 61 -12.65 -26.70 58.01
C LEU A 61 -12.70 -28.24 57.93
N ASN A 62 -11.58 -28.85 58.31
CA ASN A 62 -11.58 -29.88 59.36
C ASN A 62 -10.18 -30.04 59.95
N LEU A 63 -10.03 -29.69 61.24
CA LEU A 63 -8.89 -30.05 62.08
C LEU A 63 -8.92 -31.57 62.34
N PRO A 64 -7.75 -32.22 62.45
CA PRO A 64 -7.30 -32.54 63.80
C PRO A 64 -5.81 -32.32 64.06
N SER A 65 -5.56 -31.88 65.28
CA SER A 65 -4.27 -31.77 65.97
C SER A 65 -3.51 -33.10 66.07
N LYS A 66 -2.19 -33.07 65.82
CA LYS A 66 -1.13 -33.69 66.65
C LYS A 66 0.29 -33.47 66.07
N ASN A 67 1.10 -32.73 66.84
CA ASN A 67 2.51 -32.94 67.19
C ASN A 67 3.60 -33.16 66.11
N THR A 68 4.40 -32.10 65.87
CA THR A 68 5.91 -32.02 65.73
C THR A 68 6.67 -32.92 64.73
N PRO A 69 7.92 -32.57 64.31
CA PRO A 69 8.45 -31.31 63.81
C PRO A 69 9.11 -31.51 62.43
N SER A 70 8.77 -30.70 61.42
CA SER A 70 9.55 -30.64 60.16
C SER A 70 9.37 -29.30 59.47
N ILE A 71 9.82 -28.25 60.16
CA ILE A 71 10.21 -27.00 59.49
C ILE A 71 11.67 -27.20 59.10
N LYS A 72 11.93 -27.52 57.82
CA LYS A 72 13.20 -27.21 57.10
C LYS A 72 13.30 -27.70 55.65
N PHE A 73 12.29 -28.37 55.08
CA PHE A 73 12.36 -28.83 53.68
C PHE A 73 11.37 -28.17 52.71
N LEU A 74 10.42 -27.38 53.23
CA LEU A 74 9.38 -26.72 52.43
C LEU A 74 9.73 -25.29 51.98
N SER A 75 10.94 -24.77 52.21
CA SER A 75 11.31 -23.39 51.80
C SER A 75 12.44 -23.30 50.76
N LEU A 76 13.03 -24.42 50.36
CA LEU A 76 14.13 -24.43 49.38
C LEU A 76 13.59 -24.61 47.94
N VAL A 77 12.60 -25.49 47.78
CA VAL A 77 11.97 -25.78 46.49
C VAL A 77 11.15 -24.59 45.98
N ASP A 78 10.50 -23.83 46.88
CA ASP A 78 9.72 -22.64 46.51
C ASP A 78 10.61 -21.47 46.04
N MET A 79 11.76 -21.24 46.67
CA MET A 79 12.70 -20.19 46.24
C MET A 79 13.39 -20.52 44.92
N GLU A 80 13.70 -21.79 44.66
CA GLU A 80 14.29 -22.22 43.39
C GLU A 80 13.29 -22.10 42.23
N MET A 81 12.02 -22.43 42.47
CA MET A 81 10.94 -22.26 41.49
C MET A 81 10.67 -20.78 41.19
N ILE A 82 10.61 -19.93 42.22
CA ILE A 82 10.49 -18.48 42.06
C ILE A 82 11.69 -17.89 41.30
N ALA A 83 12.90 -18.36 41.57
CA ALA A 83 14.10 -17.92 40.86
C ALA A 83 14.07 -18.32 39.38
N LEU A 84 13.55 -19.51 39.06
CA LEU A 84 13.36 -19.96 37.69
C LEU A 84 12.26 -19.16 36.96
N GLU A 85 11.15 -18.83 37.63
CA GLU A 85 10.10 -17.97 37.08
C GLU A 85 10.59 -16.54 36.85
N LEU A 86 11.35 -15.96 37.78
CA LEU A 86 12.01 -14.65 37.61
C LEU A 86 13.00 -14.65 36.45
N LYS A 87 13.78 -15.72 36.29
CA LYS A 87 14.71 -15.88 35.16
C LYS A 87 13.97 -16.03 33.84
N SER A 88 12.87 -16.78 33.83
CA SER A 88 11.98 -16.92 32.68
C SER A 88 11.36 -15.57 32.31
N LEU A 89 10.78 -14.85 33.27
CA LEU A 89 10.21 -13.53 33.06
C LEU A 89 11.26 -12.51 32.58
N SER A 90 12.46 -12.52 33.18
CA SER A 90 13.59 -11.71 32.74
C SER A 90 13.97 -12.02 31.28
N SER A 91 13.99 -13.31 30.91
CA SER A 91 14.28 -13.70 29.53
C SER A 91 13.19 -13.26 28.54
N GLN A 92 11.92 -13.27 28.94
CA GLN A 92 10.81 -12.75 28.14
C GLN A 92 10.90 -11.22 27.99
N MET A 93 11.27 -10.51 29.05
CA MET A 93 11.46 -9.05 29.04
C MET A 93 12.60 -8.59 28.12
N ASN A 94 13.59 -9.44 27.86
CA ASN A 94 14.72 -9.11 26.97
C ASN A 94 14.30 -8.86 25.51
N SER A 95 13.11 -9.31 25.10
CA SER A 95 12.56 -9.05 23.75
C SER A 95 11.88 -7.69 23.62
N LEU A 96 11.52 -7.05 24.75
CA LEU A 96 10.78 -5.79 24.78
C LEU A 96 11.54 -4.61 24.13
N PRO A 97 12.87 -4.44 24.34
CA PRO A 97 13.64 -3.42 23.64
C PRO A 97 13.60 -3.57 22.11
N THR A 98 13.63 -4.81 21.61
CA THR A 98 13.52 -5.09 20.17
C THR A 98 12.15 -4.71 19.63
N LEU A 99 11.08 -5.01 20.37
CA LEU A 99 9.72 -4.61 19.98
C LEU A 99 9.58 -3.08 19.95
N ILE A 100 10.15 -2.37 20.93
CA ILE A 100 10.17 -0.91 20.98
C ILE A 100 10.92 -0.34 19.76
N ALA A 101 12.07 -0.92 19.40
CA ALA A 101 12.80 -0.51 18.20
C ALA A 101 11.97 -0.70 16.92
N SER A 102 11.29 -1.83 16.78
CA SER A 102 10.40 -2.10 15.64
C SER A 102 9.22 -1.12 15.59
N VAL A 103 8.61 -0.79 16.73
CA VAL A 103 7.51 0.19 16.80
C VAL A 103 8.00 1.59 16.40
N ASN A 104 9.18 2.00 16.86
CA ASN A 104 9.77 3.28 16.47
C ASN A 104 10.07 3.33 14.96
N SER A 105 10.56 2.22 14.38
CA SER A 105 10.77 2.11 12.93
C SER A 105 9.46 2.25 12.18
N ILE A 106 8.41 1.52 12.59
CA ILE A 106 7.08 1.63 11.98
C ILE A 106 6.53 3.05 12.09
N GLN A 107 6.75 3.72 13.22
CA GLN A 107 6.33 5.10 13.41
C GLN A 107 7.04 6.06 12.44
N ALA A 108 8.31 5.84 12.15
CA ALA A 108 9.05 6.58 11.13
C ALA A 108 8.47 6.33 9.74
N ASP A 109 8.27 5.06 9.36
CA ASP A 109 7.68 4.69 8.07
C ASP A 109 6.28 5.31 7.88
N VAL A 110 5.47 5.35 8.94
CA VAL A 110 4.15 5.98 8.93
C VAL A 110 4.24 7.50 8.74
N ALA A 111 5.28 8.15 9.27
CA ALA A 111 5.51 9.59 9.04
C ALA A 111 5.87 9.84 7.57
N ASP A 112 6.74 9.02 6.98
CA ASP A 112 7.14 9.13 5.58
C ASP A 112 5.95 8.87 4.65
N LEU A 113 5.12 7.87 4.94
CA LEU A 113 3.89 7.60 4.19
C LEU A 113 2.90 8.78 4.23
N LYS A 114 2.82 9.52 5.34
CA LYS A 114 2.00 10.74 5.41
C LYS A 114 2.56 11.85 4.54
N SER A 115 3.88 12.00 4.47
CA SER A 115 4.53 12.95 3.56
C SER A 115 4.25 12.61 2.10
N ILE A 116 4.47 11.35 1.71
CA ILE A 116 4.19 10.87 0.35
C ILE A 116 2.71 11.07 -0.01
N LYS A 117 1.79 10.87 0.94
CA LYS A 117 0.37 11.12 0.71
C LYS A 117 0.09 12.60 0.39
N ALA A 118 0.75 13.53 1.08
CA ALA A 118 0.61 14.96 0.79
C ALA A 118 1.14 15.28 -0.62
N ASP A 119 2.31 14.75 -0.99
CA ASP A 119 2.88 14.92 -2.34
C ASP A 119 1.93 14.39 -3.44
N ILE A 120 1.25 13.26 -3.18
CA ILE A 120 0.24 12.70 -4.10
C ILE A 120 -0.98 13.62 -4.22
N GLU A 121 -1.40 14.28 -3.14
CA GLU A 121 -2.50 15.24 -3.15
C GLU A 121 -2.13 16.49 -3.98
N ASP A 122 -0.91 17.01 -3.81
CA ASP A 122 -0.39 18.11 -4.62
C ASP A 122 -0.29 17.73 -6.11
N LEU A 123 0.18 16.53 -6.43
CA LEU A 123 0.28 16.04 -7.81
C LEU A 123 -1.10 15.92 -8.47
N LYS A 124 -2.15 15.58 -7.71
CA LYS A 124 -3.53 15.57 -8.21
C LYS A 124 -4.02 16.97 -8.55
N LEU A 125 -3.60 18.00 -7.82
CA LEU A 125 -3.94 19.39 -8.10
C LEU A 125 -3.20 19.94 -9.33
N MET A 126 -2.00 19.46 -9.64
CA MET A 126 -1.24 19.86 -10.84
C MET A 126 -1.77 19.24 -12.14
N LYS A 127 -2.45 18.09 -12.06
CA LYS A 127 -2.99 17.39 -13.23
C LYS A 127 -3.92 18.24 -14.12
N PRO A 128 -4.89 19.02 -13.60
CA PRO A 128 -5.68 19.94 -14.42
C PRO A 128 -4.84 21.02 -15.10
N GLU A 129 -3.86 21.62 -14.41
CA GLU A 129 -2.99 22.65 -15.00
C GLU A 129 -2.21 22.11 -16.21
N VAL A 130 -1.71 20.88 -16.14
CA VAL A 130 -1.06 20.20 -17.27
C VAL A 130 -2.02 19.95 -18.43
N ALA A 131 -3.29 19.68 -18.15
CA ALA A 131 -4.32 19.52 -19.20
C ALA A 131 -4.66 20.85 -19.87
N ASP A 132 -4.75 21.94 -19.11
CA ASP A 132 -4.98 23.29 -19.62
C ASP A 132 -3.80 23.79 -20.45
N MET A 133 -2.56 23.53 -19.99
CA MET A 133 -1.34 23.81 -20.75
C MET A 133 -1.31 23.05 -22.07
N ARG A 134 -1.73 21.79 -22.10
CA ARG A 134 -1.81 20.99 -23.33
C ARG A 134 -2.78 21.63 -24.33
N THR A 135 -3.96 22.02 -23.87
CA THR A 135 -4.98 22.68 -24.71
C THR A 135 -4.44 24.01 -25.28
N SER A 136 -3.73 24.78 -24.44
CA SER A 136 -3.09 26.03 -24.88
C SER A 136 -1.99 25.78 -25.92
N LEU A 137 -1.21 24.71 -25.76
CA LEU A 137 -0.17 24.32 -26.72
C LEU A 137 -0.77 23.89 -28.07
N GLU A 138 -1.85 23.11 -28.05
CA GLU A 138 -2.60 22.71 -29.25
C GLU A 138 -3.12 23.95 -30.01
N PHE A 139 -3.67 24.93 -29.29
CA PHE A 139 -4.11 26.20 -29.90
C PHE A 139 -2.96 26.98 -30.56
N VAL A 140 -1.81 27.08 -29.87
CA VAL A 140 -0.62 27.73 -30.43
C VAL A 140 -0.12 26.99 -31.67
N GLN A 141 -0.12 25.66 -31.65
CA GLN A 141 0.26 24.85 -32.79
C GLN A 141 -0.65 25.13 -34.01
N CYS A 142 -1.97 25.12 -33.83
CA CYS A 142 -2.91 25.48 -34.90
C CYS A 142 -2.66 26.89 -35.44
N SER A 143 -2.35 27.85 -34.56
CA SER A 143 -2.05 29.23 -34.94
C SER A 143 -0.77 29.32 -35.79
N VAL A 144 0.27 28.57 -35.41
CA VAL A 144 1.54 28.48 -36.16
C VAL A 144 1.32 27.84 -37.53
N GLU A 145 0.55 26.75 -37.61
CA GLU A 145 0.21 26.08 -38.88
C GLU A 145 -0.54 27.04 -39.82
N SER A 146 -1.51 27.79 -39.30
CA SER A 146 -2.24 28.81 -40.07
C SER A 146 -1.31 29.92 -40.57
N LEU A 147 -0.42 30.43 -39.71
CA LEU A 147 0.55 31.45 -40.10
C LEU A 147 1.51 30.93 -41.19
N ASN A 148 1.95 29.68 -41.08
CA ASN A 148 2.82 29.06 -42.07
C ASN A 148 2.14 28.87 -43.43
N SER A 149 0.84 28.54 -43.46
CA SER A 149 0.05 28.51 -44.70
C SER A 149 0.02 29.88 -45.36
N ARG A 150 -0.31 30.92 -44.59
CA ARG A 150 -0.35 32.31 -45.08
C ARG A 150 1.01 32.80 -45.59
N MET A 151 2.10 32.42 -44.91
CA MET A 151 3.46 32.74 -45.36
C MET A 151 3.77 32.06 -46.70
N THR A 152 3.31 30.82 -46.90
CA THR A 152 3.47 30.08 -48.15
C THR A 152 2.68 30.73 -49.28
N GLU A 153 1.44 31.16 -49.01
CA GLU A 153 0.59 31.90 -49.95
C GLU A 153 1.24 33.22 -50.38
N ILE A 154 1.71 34.02 -49.42
CA ILE A 154 2.42 35.28 -49.69
C ILE A 154 3.68 35.03 -50.53
N ASN A 155 4.45 33.99 -50.23
CA ASN A 155 5.62 33.64 -51.03
C ASN A 155 5.23 33.31 -52.48
N GLN A 156 4.12 32.61 -52.69
CA GLN A 156 3.61 32.28 -54.03
C GLN A 156 3.15 33.54 -54.79
N GLU A 157 2.49 34.48 -54.12
CA GLU A 157 2.12 35.78 -54.69
C GLU A 157 3.36 36.59 -55.08
N ILE A 158 4.39 36.63 -54.23
CA ILE A 158 5.67 37.30 -54.53
C ILE A 158 6.31 36.71 -55.78
N GLN A 159 6.37 35.38 -55.91
CA GLN A 159 6.90 34.73 -57.11
C GLN A 159 6.12 35.09 -58.38
N THR A 160 4.79 35.18 -58.25
CA THR A 160 3.92 35.59 -59.37
C THR A 160 4.20 37.04 -59.78
N LEU A 161 4.32 37.96 -58.80
CA LEU A 161 4.65 39.36 -59.05
C LEU A 161 6.04 39.55 -59.68
N LEU A 162 7.03 38.75 -59.28
CA LEU A 162 8.36 38.77 -59.90
C LEU A 162 8.29 38.37 -61.37
N LYS A 163 7.54 37.33 -61.71
CA LYS A 163 7.33 36.94 -63.11
C LYS A 163 6.62 38.03 -63.90
N THR A 164 5.55 38.60 -63.36
CA THR A 164 4.84 39.71 -64.01
C THR A 164 5.75 40.92 -64.22
N LYS A 165 6.64 41.22 -63.27
CA LYS A 165 7.65 42.28 -63.43
C LYS A 165 8.57 41.99 -64.63
N ASP A 166 9.05 40.76 -64.77
CA ASP A 166 9.91 40.37 -65.90
C ASP A 166 9.16 40.47 -67.24
N ASP A 167 7.91 40.01 -67.29
CA ASP A 167 7.04 40.13 -68.47
C ASP A 167 6.86 41.61 -68.87
N VAL A 168 6.65 42.51 -67.90
CA VAL A 168 6.55 43.96 -68.14
C VAL A 168 7.86 44.54 -68.68
N VAL A 169 9.01 44.10 -68.18
CA VAL A 169 10.32 44.53 -68.71
C VAL A 169 10.50 44.09 -70.16
N GLN A 170 10.15 42.84 -70.49
CA GLN A 170 10.21 42.33 -71.86
C GLN A 170 9.28 43.10 -72.80
N LEU A 171 8.04 43.36 -72.38
CA LEU A 171 7.07 44.15 -73.16
C LEU A 171 7.56 45.58 -73.42
N LYS A 172 8.18 46.23 -72.43
CA LYS A 172 8.80 47.55 -72.62
C LYS A 172 9.90 47.52 -73.68
N GLN A 173 10.78 46.53 -73.63
CA GLN A 173 11.85 46.39 -74.63
C GLN A 173 11.30 46.17 -76.04
N LEU A 174 10.23 45.37 -76.18
CA LEU A 174 9.57 45.15 -77.47
C LEU A 174 8.92 46.43 -78.01
N LEU A 175 8.28 47.22 -77.15
CA LEU A 175 7.72 48.53 -77.53
C LEU A 175 8.81 49.50 -78.01
N GLU A 176 9.93 49.60 -77.28
CA GLU A 176 11.07 50.43 -77.68
C GLU A 176 11.64 50.03 -79.06
N ASN A 177 11.75 48.72 -79.31
CA ASN A 177 12.21 48.19 -80.60
C ASN A 177 11.21 48.48 -81.73
N PHE A 178 9.91 48.37 -81.46
CA PHE A 178 8.86 48.68 -82.43
C PHE A 178 8.84 50.18 -82.75
N GLU A 179 8.93 51.05 -81.75
CA GLU A 179 9.04 52.49 -81.93
C GLU A 179 10.27 52.87 -82.75
N HIS A 180 11.42 52.24 -82.50
CA HIS A 180 12.63 52.44 -83.30
C HIS A 180 12.39 52.06 -84.77
N SER A 181 11.78 50.90 -85.03
CA SER A 181 11.48 50.43 -86.38
C SER A 181 10.52 51.38 -87.13
N MET A 182 9.50 51.89 -86.45
CA MET A 182 8.57 52.89 -86.99
C MET A 182 9.28 54.21 -87.33
N ARG A 183 10.20 54.68 -86.47
CA ARG A 183 11.00 55.89 -86.74
C ARG A 183 11.87 55.72 -87.98
N GLU A 184 12.50 54.56 -88.17
CA GLU A 184 13.33 54.28 -89.35
C GLU A 184 12.51 54.19 -90.64
N LEU A 185 11.36 53.51 -90.62
CA LEU A 185 10.43 53.46 -91.76
C LEU A 185 9.97 54.86 -92.17
N ASN A 186 9.64 55.72 -91.20
CA ASN A 186 9.18 57.07 -91.47
C ASN A 186 10.28 57.96 -92.11
N LYS A 187 11.56 57.74 -91.78
CA LYS A 187 12.68 58.43 -92.43
C LYS A 187 12.88 58.02 -93.89
N GLY A 188 12.56 56.78 -94.26
CA GLY A 188 12.71 56.28 -95.63
C GLY A 188 11.61 56.72 -96.61
N LEU A 189 10.55 57.37 -96.12
CA LEU A 189 9.38 57.82 -96.89
C LEU A 189 9.43 59.32 -97.28
N VAL A 190 10.46 60.05 -96.82
CA VAL A 190 10.69 61.49 -97.10
C VAL A 190 11.87 61.65 -98.05
#